data_AF-A0A341EKG9-F1
#
_entry.id   AF-A0A341EKG9-F1
#
_cell.length_a   1.000
_cell.length_b   1.000
_cell.length_c   1.000
_cell.angle_alpha   90.00
_cell.angle_beta   90.00
_cell.angle_gamma   90.00
#
_symmetry.space_group_name_H-M   'P 1'
#
loop_
_entity.id
_entity.type
_entity.pdbx_description
1 polymer ?
#
loop_
_entity_poly.entity_id
_entity_poly.type
_entity_poly.pdbx_seq_one_letter_code
_entity_poly.pdbx_strand_id
1 'polypeptide(L)' 'MNLRTPEHPSFNSLPLRDQVHGILTAAWEAGGNHPFDMSDIGLAWHLIQSGLVSAGSELTEARASVAEWRADR' A
#
# COMPACT_ATOMS: atom_id res chain seq x y z
N MET A 1 -16.53 34.60 -2.90
CA MET A 1 -16.87 33.17 -3.08
C MET A 1 -15.63 32.37 -2.77
N ASN A 2 -15.57 31.70 -1.61
CA ASN A 2 -14.44 30.83 -1.27
C ASN A 2 -14.69 29.47 -1.91
N LEU A 3 -14.02 29.18 -3.02
CA LEU A 3 -13.97 27.83 -3.58
C LEU A 3 -13.11 26.98 -2.65
N ARG A 4 -13.73 26.26 -1.72
CA ARG A 4 -13.07 25.13 -1.06
C ARG A 4 -12.71 24.15 -2.17
N THR A 5 -11.44 24.08 -2.53
CA THR A 5 -10.90 22.93 -3.25
C THR A 5 -11.29 21.69 -2.46
N PRO A 6 -11.91 20.66 -3.08
CA PRO A 6 -12.11 19.40 -2.39
C PRO A 6 -10.72 18.89 -2.01
N GLU A 7 -10.46 18.88 -0.71
CA GLU A 7 -9.35 18.16 -0.10
C GLU A 7 -9.51 16.70 -0.54
N HIS A 8 -8.76 16.32 -1.59
CA HIS A 8 -8.63 14.92 -1.96
C HIS A 8 -8.24 14.19 -0.68
N PRO A 9 -9.01 13.17 -0.23
CA PRO A 9 -8.55 12.35 0.87
C PRO A 9 -7.17 11.84 0.44
N SER A 10 -6.15 12.25 1.18
CA SER A 10 -4.79 11.82 0.89
C SER A 10 -4.82 10.31 0.93
N PHE A 11 -4.12 9.64 0.01
CA PHE A 11 -4.02 8.18 0.04
C PHE A 11 -3.56 7.68 1.43
N ASN A 12 -2.75 8.50 2.13
CA ASN A 12 -2.35 8.36 3.53
C ASN A 12 -3.47 8.39 4.59
N SER A 13 -4.69 8.80 4.24
CA SER A 13 -5.85 8.83 5.14
C SER A 13 -6.74 7.58 5.03
N LEU A 14 -6.47 6.70 4.05
CA LEU A 14 -7.16 5.42 3.93
C LEU A 14 -6.64 4.42 4.98
N PRO A 15 -7.42 3.38 5.33
CA PRO A 15 -6.91 2.26 6.11
C PRO A 15 -5.66 1.67 5.44
N LEU A 16 -4.66 1.25 6.23
CA LEU A 16 -3.40 0.72 5.71
C LEU A 16 -3.62 -0.43 4.72
N ARG A 17 -4.60 -1.28 5.02
CA ARG A 17 -5.03 -2.38 4.15
C ARG A 17 -5.39 -1.90 2.75
N ASP A 18 -6.26 -0.90 2.64
CA ASP A 18 -6.68 -0.34 1.35
C ASP A 18 -5.51 0.32 0.60
N GLN A 19 -4.61 0.99 1.33
CA GLN A 19 -3.40 1.56 0.74
C GLN A 19 -2.52 0.46 0.13
N VAL A 20 -2.17 -0.56 0.92
CA VAL A 20 -1.35 -1.69 0.50
C VAL A 20 -1.99 -2.41 -0.70
N HIS A 21 -3.27 -2.74 -0.61
CA HIS A 21 -3.99 -3.43 -1.69
C HIS A 21 -4.03 -2.60 -2.98
N GLY A 22 -4.26 -1.29 -2.89
CA GLY A 22 -4.29 -0.40 -4.04
C GLY A 22 -2.92 -0.30 -4.72
N ILE A 23 -1.85 -0.13 -3.95
CA ILE A 23 -0.48 -0.04 -4.46
C ILE A 23 -0.05 -1.34 -5.13
N LEU A 24 -0.28 -2.49 -4.47
CA LEU A 24 0.10 -3.80 -5.01
C LEU A 24 -0.72 -4.16 -6.25
N THR A 25 -2.02 -3.86 -6.25
CA THR A 25 -2.87 -4.04 -7.44
C THR A 25 -2.36 -3.22 -8.62
N ALA A 26 -2.08 -1.93 -8.41
CA ALA A 26 -1.55 -1.06 -9.47
C ALA A 26 -0.19 -1.53 -9.99
N ALA A 27 0.71 -1.95 -9.09
CA ALA A 27 2.02 -2.48 -9.45
C ALA A 27 1.92 -3.79 -10.25
N TRP A 28 0.93 -4.64 -9.91
CA TRP A 28 0.64 -5.88 -10.62
C TRP A 28 0.10 -5.62 -12.02
N GLU A 29 -0.89 -4.74 -12.15
CA GLU A 29 -1.48 -4.35 -13.45
C GLU A 29 -0.46 -3.68 -14.37
N ALA A 30 0.50 -2.95 -13.81
CA ALA A 30 1.61 -2.36 -14.55
C ALA A 30 2.63 -3.38 -15.09
N GLY A 31 2.47 -4.68 -14.81
CA GLY A 31 3.33 -5.75 -15.32
C GLY A 31 4.72 -5.82 -14.66
N GLY A 32 4.93 -5.13 -13.54
CA GLY A 32 6.19 -5.15 -12.80
C GLY A 32 6.28 -6.38 -11.91
N ASN A 33 6.86 -7.48 -12.40
CA ASN A 33 6.83 -8.77 -11.67
C ASN A 33 7.81 -8.87 -10.47
N HIS A 34 8.76 -7.95 -10.33
CA HIS A 34 9.92 -8.10 -9.43
C HIS A 34 9.70 -7.86 -7.92
N PRO A 35 8.83 -6.95 -7.45
CA PRO A 35 8.61 -6.77 -6.01
C PRO A 35 7.77 -7.91 -5.40
N PHE A 36 7.06 -8.68 -6.23
CA PHE A 36 6.19 -9.77 -5.78
C PHE A 36 6.91 -11.08 -5.48
N ASP A 37 8.17 -11.26 -5.91
CA ASP A 37 9.01 -12.40 -5.52
C ASP A 37 9.49 -12.30 -4.05
N MET A 38 9.34 -11.15 -3.41
CA MET A 38 9.74 -10.95 -2.01
C MET A 38 8.80 -11.69 -1.04
N SER A 39 9.27 -11.98 0.18
CA SER A 39 8.37 -12.44 1.26
C SER A 39 7.38 -11.33 1.66
N ASP A 40 6.26 -11.68 2.30
CA ASP A 40 5.25 -10.69 2.74
C ASP A 40 5.87 -9.60 3.61
N ILE A 41 6.83 -9.99 4.47
CA ILE A 41 7.58 -9.07 5.32
C ILE A 41 8.49 -8.16 4.49
N GLY A 42 9.20 -8.72 3.52
CA GLY A 42 10.10 -7.94 2.65
C GLY A 42 9.34 -6.90 1.83
N LEU A 43 8.18 -7.28 1.30
CA LEU A 43 7.31 -6.40 0.54
C LEU A 43 6.66 -5.33 1.43
N ALA A 44 6.14 -5.70 2.61
CA ALA A 44 5.61 -4.75 3.57
C ALA A 44 6.67 -3.73 4.04
N TRP A 45 7.89 -4.20 4.31
CA TRP A 45 9.00 -3.34 4.70
C TRP A 45 9.42 -2.40 3.56
N HIS A 46 9.44 -2.90 2.31
CA HIS A 46 9.70 -2.07 1.13
C HIS A 46 8.67 -0.96 0.96
N LEU A 47 7.37 -1.27 1.11
CA LEU A 47 6.30 -0.27 1.01
C LEU A 47 6.47 0.87 2.03
N ILE A 48 6.83 0.53 3.28
CA ILE A 48 7.07 1.52 4.35
C ILE A 48 8.33 2.34 4.06
N GLN A 49 9.44 1.69 3.71
CA GLN A 49 10.73 2.37 3.43
C GLN A 49 10.66 3.29 2.20
N SER A 50 9.93 2.87 1.17
CA SER A 50 9.69 3.68 -0.03
C SER A 50 8.70 4.82 0.20
N GLY A 51 8.09 4.91 1.39
CA GLY A 51 7.08 5.92 1.72
C GLY A 51 5.80 5.77 0.89
N LEU A 52 5.57 4.60 0.30
CA LEU A 52 4.36 4.29 -0.46
C LEU A 52 3.16 4.12 0.47
N VAL A 53 3.40 3.65 1.69
CA VAL A 53 2.47 3.69 2.81
C VAL A 53 3.10 4.49 3.97
N SER A 54 2.27 4.98 4.88
CA SER A 54 2.72 5.85 5.98
C SER A 54 3.86 5.21 6.80
N ALA A 55 4.91 5.99 7.08
CA ALA A 55 6.03 5.55 7.93
C ALA A 55 5.61 5.27 9.39
N GLY A 56 4.43 5.75 9.80
CA GLY A 56 3.82 5.42 11.09
C GLY A 56 3.06 4.09 11.12
N SER A 57 2.98 3.38 10.00
CA SER A 57 2.28 2.09 9.92
C SER A 57 3.08 0.98 10.59
N GLU A 58 2.40 0.14 11.38
CA GLU A 58 3.02 -1.03 11.99
C GLU A 58 3.37 -2.08 10.93
N LEU A 59 4.63 -2.56 10.93
CA LEU A 59 5.11 -3.58 10.00
C LEU A 59 4.24 -4.85 10.04
N THR A 60 3.71 -5.21 11.22
CA THR A 60 2.81 -6.37 11.40
C THR A 60 1.50 -6.18 10.62
N GLU A 61 0.91 -4.99 10.65
CA GLU A 61 -0.34 -4.67 9.95
C GLU A 61 -0.13 -4.57 8.43
N ALA A 62 0.97 -3.94 8.01
CA ALA A 62 1.37 -3.89 6.60
C ALA A 62 1.59 -5.30 6.05
N ARG A 63 2.28 -6.17 6.80
CA ARG A 63 2.51 -7.58 6.43
C ARG A 63 1.19 -8.34 6.31
N ALA A 64 0.29 -8.20 7.29
CA ALA A 64 -1.02 -8.86 7.24
C ALA A 64 -1.79 -8.45 5.97
N SER A 65 -1.79 -7.16 5.65
CA SER A 65 -2.42 -6.62 4.44
C SER A 65 -1.79 -7.15 3.15
N VAL A 66 -0.45 -7.28 3.10
CA VAL A 66 0.24 -7.91 1.95
C VAL A 66 -0.19 -9.37 1.79
N ALA A 67 -0.24 -10.12 2.89
CA ALA A 67 -0.64 -11.53 2.87
C ALA A 67 -2.11 -11.71 2.46
N GLU A 68 -3.01 -10.85 2.96
CA GLU A 68 -4.42 -10.80 2.55
C GLU A 68 -4.57 -10.54 1.05
N TRP A 69 -3.89 -9.52 0.53
CA TRP A 69 -3.90 -9.21 -0.90
C TRP A 69 -3.40 -10.38 -1.74
N ARG A 70 -2.34 -11.06 -1.32
CA ARG A 70 -1.81 -12.24 -2.02
C ARG A 70 -2.78 -13.41 -2.00
N ALA A 71 -3.49 -13.62 -0.89
CA ALA A 71 -4.44 -14.72 -0.77
C ALA A 71 -5.71 -14.52 -1.63
N ASP A 72 -6.05 -13.27 -1.96
CA ASP A 72 -7.17 -12.92 -2.85
C ASP A 72 -6.84 -13.12 -4.35
N ARG A 73 -5.56 -13.33 -4.69
CA ARG A 73 -5.05 -13.44 -6.07
C ARG A 73 -4.67 -14.86 -6.44
#